data_AF-A0A1H0U435-F1
#
_entry.id   AF-A0A1H0U435-F1
#
_cell.length_a   1.000
_cell.length_b   1.000
_cell.length_c   1.000
_cell.angle_alpha   90.00
_cell.angle_beta   90.00
_cell.angle_gamma   90.00
#
_symmetry.space_group_name_H-M   'P 1'
#
loop_
_entity.id
_entity.type
_entity.pdbx_description
1 polymer ?
#
loop_
_entity_poly.entity_id
_entity_poly.type
_entity_poly.pdbx_seq_one_letter_code
_entity_poly.pdbx_strand_id
1 'polypeptide(L)'
;MSADLFGNEVEPTTAPAAAARSVTNDLRVVTEVLNRAVSDCGYVVASTARTVFRRVDKEKISRIPAWEASAVVQLVDNGKLVIGGTHLLRCGAVRQSVRSVLVPKSTRLMLSRWNALKPLGNSKSSEKKGA
;
A
#
# COMPACT_ATOMS: atom_id res chain seq x y z
N MET A 1 35.70 14.88 22.57
CA MET A 1 34.74 14.87 23.69
C MET A 1 33.99 16.18 23.63
N SER A 2 32.68 16.14 23.37
CA SER A 2 31.86 17.35 23.22
C SER A 2 31.10 17.55 24.54
N ALA A 3 31.33 18.69 25.20
CA ALA A 3 30.64 19.05 26.44
C ALA A 3 29.45 19.96 26.12
N ASP A 4 28.35 19.82 26.89
CA ASP A 4 27.20 20.73 26.79
C ASP A 4 27.55 22.14 27.27
N LEU A 5 26.68 23.12 27.04
CA LEU A 5 26.80 24.53 27.47
C LEU A 5 27.00 24.72 28.99
N PHE A 6 26.81 23.68 29.79
CA PHE A 6 27.01 23.68 31.25
C PHE A 6 28.17 22.79 31.70
N GLY A 7 29.02 22.31 30.77
CA GLY A 7 30.25 21.58 31.09
C GLY A 7 30.06 20.10 31.43
N ASN A 8 28.87 19.55 31.23
CA ASN A 8 28.63 18.11 31.39
C ASN A 8 29.07 17.35 30.14
N GLU A 9 29.69 16.18 30.33
CA GLU A 9 30.09 15.30 29.24
C GLU A 9 28.85 14.70 28.56
N VAL A 10 28.63 15.02 27.28
CA VAL A 10 27.47 14.56 26.51
C VAL A 10 27.88 13.36 25.67
N GLU A 11 27.34 12.19 26.01
CA GLU A 11 27.39 11.00 25.16
C GLU A 11 26.82 11.34 23.77
N PRO A 12 27.49 10.92 22.68
CA PRO A 12 27.06 11.26 21.32
C PRO A 12 25.65 10.71 21.09
N THR A 13 24.69 11.62 20.94
CA THR A 13 23.30 11.27 20.67
C THR A 13 23.24 10.43 19.39
N THR A 14 22.81 9.17 19.54
CA THR A 14 22.59 8.28 18.41
C THR A 14 21.69 8.99 17.41
N ALA A 15 22.13 9.09 16.15
CA ALA A 15 21.40 9.74 15.07
C ALA A 15 19.90 9.38 15.12
N PRO A 16 18.98 10.35 14.88
CA PRO A 16 17.56 10.11 15.02
C PRO A 16 17.19 8.88 14.19
N ALA A 17 16.58 7.90 14.85
CA ALA A 17 16.08 6.68 14.21
C ALA A 17 15.30 7.09 12.96
N ALA A 18 15.68 6.52 11.82
CA ALA A 18 15.13 6.84 10.49
C ALA A 18 13.63 7.12 10.60
N ALA A 19 13.23 8.35 10.22
CA ALA A 19 11.88 8.88 10.40
C ALA A 19 10.83 7.76 10.22
N ALA A 20 10.08 7.49 11.30
CA ALA A 20 9.06 6.45 11.29
C ALA A 20 8.15 6.69 10.08
N ARG A 21 8.11 5.71 9.15
CA ARG A 21 7.34 5.83 7.91
C ARG A 21 5.92 6.23 8.27
N SER A 22 5.44 7.36 7.75
CA SER A 22 4.11 7.90 8.02
C SER A 22 3.08 6.79 7.87
N VAL A 23 2.52 6.32 8.98
CA VAL A 23 1.51 5.27 8.98
C VAL A 23 0.33 5.78 8.19
N THR A 24 0.03 5.17 7.05
CA THR A 24 -1.09 5.55 6.20
C THR A 24 -2.36 5.09 6.90
N ASN A 25 -2.89 5.93 7.79
CA ASN A 25 -4.13 5.70 8.52
C ASN A 25 -5.34 6.32 7.79
N ASP A 26 -5.25 6.49 6.47
CA ASP A 26 -6.41 6.87 5.67
C ASP A 26 -7.07 5.60 5.12
N LEU A 27 -8.22 5.28 5.69
CA LEU A 27 -9.00 4.12 5.28
C LEU A 27 -9.46 4.20 3.82
N ARG A 28 -9.64 5.41 3.25
CA ARG A 28 -9.96 5.58 1.83
C ARG A 28 -8.79 5.13 0.97
N VAL A 29 -7.57 5.54 1.32
CA VAL A 29 -6.34 5.15 0.62
C VAL A 29 -6.15 3.64 0.69
N VAL A 30 -6.32 3.04 1.88
CA VAL A 30 -6.21 1.58 2.05
C VAL A 30 -7.25 0.85 1.20
N THR A 31 -8.50 1.31 1.21
CA THR A 31 -9.59 0.69 0.44
C THR A 31 -9.36 0.83 -1.06
N GLU A 32 -8.84 1.96 -1.52
CA GLU A 32 -8.50 2.20 -2.92
C GLU A 32 -7.36 1.29 -3.38
N VAL A 33 -6.28 1.22 -2.61
CA VAL A 33 -5.14 0.35 -2.88
C VAL A 33 -5.57 -1.12 -2.93
N LEU A 34 -6.39 -1.57 -1.97
CA LEU A 34 -6.89 -2.94 -1.93
C LEU A 34 -7.85 -3.25 -3.09
N ASN A 35 -8.77 -2.35 -3.45
CA ASN A 35 -9.65 -2.55 -4.61
C ASN A 35 -8.82 -2.64 -5.90
N ARG A 36 -7.84 -1.75 -6.10
CA ARG A 36 -6.91 -1.83 -7.23
C ARG A 36 -6.10 -3.14 -7.21
N ALA A 37 -5.62 -3.59 -6.06
CA ALA A 37 -4.89 -4.84 -5.94
C ALA A 37 -5.72 -6.07 -6.38
N VAL A 38 -7.04 -6.00 -6.22
CA VAL A 38 -7.98 -7.09 -6.54
C VAL A 38 -8.51 -6.98 -7.97
N SER A 39 -8.82 -5.77 -8.44
CA SER A 39 -9.45 -5.52 -9.74
C SER A 39 -8.45 -5.35 -10.88
N ASP A 40 -7.30 -4.70 -10.64
CA ASP A 40 -6.24 -4.55 -11.64
C ASP A 40 -5.32 -5.78 -11.66
N CYS A 41 -4.38 -5.82 -12.61
CA CYS A 41 -3.34 -6.85 -12.71
C CYS A 41 -2.40 -6.97 -11.48
N GLY A 42 -2.69 -6.26 -10.39
CA GLY A 42 -2.02 -6.32 -9.10
C GLY A 42 -0.80 -5.42 -8.99
N TYR A 43 -0.19 -5.44 -7.81
CA TYR A 43 1.07 -4.76 -7.53
C TYR A 43 2.24 -5.73 -7.63
N VAL A 44 3.42 -5.18 -7.90
CA VAL A 44 4.69 -5.90 -7.83
C VAL A 44 5.71 -5.08 -7.07
N VAL A 45 6.65 -5.74 -6.41
CA VAL A 45 7.71 -5.09 -5.61
C VAL A 45 9.05 -5.45 -6.22
N ALA A 46 9.89 -4.47 -6.57
CA ALA A 46 11.26 -4.73 -6.96
C ALA A 46 12.10 -5.18 -5.76
N SER A 47 12.83 -6.29 -5.91
CA SER A 47 13.61 -6.88 -4.81
C SER A 47 14.69 -5.95 -4.27
N THR A 48 15.34 -5.16 -5.14
CA THR A 48 16.56 -4.40 -4.79
C THR A 48 16.29 -3.14 -3.97
N ALA A 49 15.15 -2.49 -4.18
CA ALA A 49 14.84 -1.19 -3.58
C ALA A 49 13.50 -1.17 -2.83
N ARG A 50 12.87 -2.35 -2.67
CA ARG A 50 11.50 -2.52 -2.13
C ARG A 50 10.49 -1.55 -2.77
N THR A 51 10.79 -1.10 -3.99
CA THR A 51 9.99 -0.13 -4.71
C THR A 51 8.79 -0.84 -5.29
N VAL A 52 7.61 -0.30 -5.01
CA VAL A 52 6.35 -0.86 -5.51
C VAL A 52 6.06 -0.28 -6.88
N PHE A 53 5.63 -1.15 -7.78
CA PHE A 53 5.15 -0.80 -9.11
C PHE A 53 3.76 -1.41 -9.30
N ARG A 54 2.98 -0.80 -10.19
CA ARG A 54 1.73 -1.39 -10.65
C ARG A 54 2.00 -2.25 -11.88
N ARG A 55 1.39 -3.43 -11.92
CA ARG A 55 1.40 -4.26 -13.13
C ARG A 55 0.36 -3.74 -14.10
N VAL A 56 0.79 -3.42 -15.32
CA VAL A 56 -0.11 -2.96 -16.40
C VAL A 56 -0.45 -4.12 -17.33
N ASP A 57 0.56 -4.92 -17.68
CA ASP A 57 0.44 -6.07 -18.57
C ASP A 57 1.15 -7.30 -18.00
N LYS A 58 1.13 -8.40 -18.76
CA LYS A 58 1.93 -9.60 -18.45
C LYS A 58 3.43 -9.28 -18.33
N GLU A 59 3.93 -8.33 -19.13
CA GLU A 59 5.37 -7.99 -19.23
C GLU A 59 5.72 -6.56 -18.82
N LYS A 60 4.74 -5.67 -18.66
CA LYS A 60 4.97 -4.24 -18.39
C LYS A 60 4.51 -3.84 -16.98
N ILE A 61 5.32 -3.00 -16.36
CA ILE A 61 5.06 -2.38 -15.06
C ILE A 61 5.16 -0.86 -15.17
N SER A 62 4.33 -0.16 -14.39
CA SER A 62 4.31 1.30 -14.30
C SER A 62 4.72 1.76 -12.91
N ARG A 63 5.37 2.92 -12.85
CA ARG A 63 5.59 3.64 -11.59
C ARG A 63 4.26 4.08 -11.01
N ILE A 64 4.18 4.02 -9.68
CA ILE A 64 3.08 4.54 -8.88
C ILE A 64 3.57 5.69 -8.01
N PRO A 65 2.68 6.59 -7.59
CA PRO A 65 3.05 7.66 -6.69
C PRO A 65 3.50 7.14 -5.32
N ALA A 66 4.33 7.92 -4.64
CA ALA A 66 4.97 7.53 -3.38
C ALA A 66 3.96 7.20 -2.26
N TRP A 67 2.83 7.89 -2.21
CA TRP A 67 1.77 7.61 -1.22
C TRP A 67 1.18 6.21 -1.39
N GLU A 68 0.99 5.78 -2.64
CA GLU A 68 0.44 4.46 -2.98
C GLU A 68 1.46 3.36 -2.67
N ALA A 69 2.74 3.61 -3.00
CA ALA A 69 3.83 2.70 -2.68
C ALA A 69 3.97 2.48 -1.16
N SER A 70 3.94 3.56 -0.37
CA SER A 70 4.00 3.50 1.09
C SER A 70 2.83 2.70 1.68
N ALA A 71 1.62 2.89 1.18
CA ALA A 71 0.44 2.14 1.62
C ALA A 71 0.55 0.64 1.30
N VAL A 72 1.02 0.26 0.10
CA VAL A 72 1.24 -1.14 -0.26
C VAL A 72 2.31 -1.78 0.64
N VAL A 73 3.43 -1.10 0.88
CA VAL A 73 4.49 -1.59 1.77
C VAL A 73 3.94 -1.83 3.18
N GLN A 74 3.16 -0.89 3.71
CA GLN A 74 2.55 -1.05 5.03
C GLN A 74 1.55 -2.21 5.06
N LEU A 75 0.76 -2.41 4.02
CA LEU A 75 -0.18 -3.53 3.96
C LEU A 75 0.54 -4.89 3.87
N VAL A 76 1.70 -4.94 3.22
CA VAL A 76 2.57 -6.11 3.22
C VAL A 76 3.17 -6.34 4.61
N ASP A 77 3.70 -5.29 5.24
CA ASP A 77 4.31 -5.39 6.57
C ASP A 77 3.27 -5.78 7.65
N ASN A 78 2.02 -5.37 7.49
CA ASN A 78 0.88 -5.77 8.35
C ASN A 78 0.26 -7.14 7.99
N GLY A 79 0.83 -7.87 7.02
CA GLY A 79 0.34 -9.19 6.60
C GLY A 79 -1.02 -9.19 5.89
N LYS A 80 -1.52 -8.02 5.46
CA LYS A 80 -2.75 -7.91 4.66
C LYS A 80 -2.49 -8.22 3.18
N LEU A 81 -1.25 -8.07 2.74
CA LEU A 81 -0.74 -8.47 1.43
C LEU A 81 0.45 -9.41 1.59
N VAL A 82 0.62 -10.33 0.64
CA VAL A 82 1.69 -11.34 0.71
C VAL A 82 2.57 -11.23 -0.53
N ILE A 83 3.88 -11.30 -0.33
CA ILE A 83 4.83 -11.33 -1.45
C ILE A 83 4.87 -12.76 -2.01
N GLY A 84 4.48 -12.90 -3.27
CA GLY A 84 4.50 -14.15 -4.02
C GLY A 84 5.78 -14.34 -4.85
N GLY A 85 5.59 -14.97 -6.01
CA GLY A 85 6.66 -15.39 -6.91
C GLY A 85 7.42 -14.25 -7.57
N THR A 86 8.59 -14.57 -8.11
CA THR A 86 9.48 -13.63 -8.79
C THR A 86 9.23 -13.66 -10.30
N HIS A 87 9.18 -12.49 -10.91
CA HIS A 87 8.97 -12.27 -12.33
C HIS A 87 9.98 -11.25 -12.86
N LEU A 88 10.40 -11.41 -14.12
CA LEU A 88 11.20 -10.41 -14.82
C LEU A 88 10.27 -9.54 -15.67
N LEU A 89 10.04 -8.31 -15.25
CA LEU A 89 9.14 -7.36 -15.92
C LEU A 89 9.91 -6.11 -16.39
N ARG A 90 9.35 -5.40 -17.38
CA ARG A 90 9.93 -4.18 -17.94
C ARG A 90 9.25 -2.93 -17.39
N CYS A 91 10.06 -2.01 -16.88
CA CYS A 91 9.68 -0.65 -16.53
C CYS A 91 10.30 0.30 -17.56
N GLY A 92 9.52 0.71 -18.56
CA GLY A 92 10.04 1.46 -19.71
C GLY A 92 11.12 0.65 -20.46
N ALA A 93 12.33 1.21 -20.57
CA ALA A 93 13.47 0.57 -21.22
C ALA A 93 14.22 -0.45 -20.33
N VAL A 94 13.95 -0.50 -19.02
CA VAL A 94 14.73 -1.29 -18.05
C VAL A 94 13.99 -2.58 -17.67
N ARG A 95 14.68 -3.72 -17.73
CA ARG A 95 14.20 -5.00 -17.17
C ARG A 95 14.55 -5.07 -15.69
N GLN A 96 13.57 -5.43 -14.86
CA GLN A 96 13.75 -5.55 -13.42
C GLN A 96 13.17 -6.88 -12.90
N SER A 97 13.88 -7.48 -11.95
CA SER A 97 13.37 -8.61 -11.18
C SER A 97 12.44 -8.08 -10.09
N VAL A 98 11.18 -8.49 -10.18
CA VAL A 98 10.10 -8.03 -9.30
C VAL A 98 9.35 -9.21 -8.71
N ARG A 99 8.79 -9.04 -7.53
CA ARG A 99 8.00 -10.05 -6.83
C ARG A 99 6.53 -9.66 -6.89
N SER A 100 5.65 -10.60 -7.21
CA SER A 100 4.21 -10.36 -7.24
C SER A 100 3.68 -10.05 -5.84
N VAL A 101 2.77 -9.09 -5.71
CA VAL A 101 2.02 -8.89 -4.47
C VAL A 101 0.65 -9.55 -4.61
N LEU A 102 0.40 -10.52 -3.75
CA LEU A 102 -0.84 -11.29 -3.72
C LEU A 102 -1.76 -10.75 -2.63
N VAL A 103 -3.05 -10.75 -2.93
CA VAL A 103 -4.10 -10.44 -1.95
C VAL A 103 -4.64 -11.75 -1.38
N PRO A 104 -4.37 -12.08 -0.11
CA PRO A 104 -4.86 -13.29 0.53
C PRO A 104 -6.40 -13.36 0.52
N LYS A 105 -6.93 -14.59 0.57
CA LYS A 105 -8.39 -14.83 0.61
C LYS A 105 -9.06 -14.11 1.78
N SER A 106 -8.42 -14.09 2.95
CA SER A 106 -8.92 -13.38 4.14
C SER A 106 -9.10 -11.88 3.87
N THR A 107 -8.09 -11.23 3.28
CA THR A 107 -8.16 -9.81 2.91
C THR A 107 -9.23 -9.54 1.86
N ARG A 108 -9.40 -10.43 0.87
CA ARG A 108 -10.48 -10.30 -0.13
C ARG A 108 -11.86 -10.41 0.51
N LEU A 109 -12.07 -11.35 1.43
CA LEU A 109 -13.33 -11.49 2.15
C LEU A 109 -13.63 -10.27 3.03
N MET A 110 -12.61 -9.74 3.71
CA MET A 110 -12.74 -8.51 4.50
C MET A 110 -13.16 -7.34 3.62
N LEU A 111 -12.53 -7.17 2.45
CA LEU A 111 -12.87 -6.12 1.49
C LEU A 111 -14.30 -6.29 0.92
N SER A 112 -14.72 -7.51 0.64
CA SER A 112 -16.08 -7.82 0.18
C SER A 112 -17.13 -7.45 1.22
N ARG A 113 -16.91 -7.84 2.49
CA ARG A 113 -17.78 -7.46 3.62
C ARG A 113 -17.83 -5.94 3.79
N TRP A 114 -16.70 -5.27 3.68
CA TRP A 114 -16.64 -3.82 3.76
C TRP A 114 -17.42 -3.13 2.63
N ASN A 115 -17.27 -3.60 1.39
CA ASN A 115 -18.02 -3.07 0.25
C ASN A 115 -19.53 -3.31 0.40
N ALA A 116 -19.96 -4.40 1.02
CA ALA A 116 -21.37 -4.67 1.33
C ALA A 116 -21.94 -3.75 2.43
N LEU A 117 -21.09 -3.19 3.29
CA LEU A 117 -21.46 -2.22 4.32
C LEU A 117 -21.51 -0.78 3.81
N LYS A 118 -21.09 -0.53 2.56
CA LYS A 118 -21.25 0.81 1.98
C LYS A 118 -22.75 1.13 1.94
N PRO A 119 -23.17 2.29 2.46
CA PRO A 119 -24.58 2.67 2.44
C PRO A 119 -25.06 2.60 0.99
N LEU A 120 -26.06 1.75 0.74
CA LEU A 120 -26.84 1.74 -0.49
C LEU A 120 -27.38 3.16 -0.62
N GLY A 121 -26.81 3.97 -1.50
CA GLY A 121 -27.14 5.38 -1.63
C GLY A 121 -28.65 5.55 -1.67
N ASN A 122 -29.18 6.28 -0.68
CA ASN A 122 -30.59 6.62 -0.47
C ASN A 122 -31.52 5.99 -1.51
N SER A 123 -32.02 4.79 -1.21
CA SER A 123 -33.27 4.34 -1.80
C SER A 123 -34.28 5.43 -1.49
N LYS A 124 -34.55 6.28 -2.48
CA LYS A 124 -35.67 7.21 -2.41
C LYS A 124 -36.89 6.34 -2.18
N SER A 125 -37.34 6.29 -0.94
CA SER A 125 -38.70 5.93 -0.58
C SER A 125 -39.58 6.91 -1.33
N SER A 126 -39.94 6.58 -2.57
CA SER A 126 -41.01 7.26 -3.28
C SER A 126 -42.28 6.84 -2.57
N GLU A 127 -42.60 7.65 -1.56
CA GLU A 127 -43.85 7.71 -0.85
C GLU A 127 -45.00 7.49 -1.82
N LYS A 128 -45.65 6.33 -1.67
CA LYS A 128 -46.87 5.98 -2.38
C LYS A 128 -47.97 6.92 -1.89
N LYS A 129 -48.09 8.09 -2.52
CA LYS A 129 -49.23 9.00 -2.32
C LYS A 129 -50.47 8.34 -2.92
N GLY A 130 -51.18 7.59 -2.09
CA GLY A 130 -52.59 7.31 -2.30
C GLY A 130 -53.40 8.49 -1.82
N ALA A 131 -54.16 9.10 -2.75
CA ALA A 131 -55.46 9.75 -2.55
C ALA A 131 -55.98 10.13 -3.93
#